data_AF-A0A944IKL8-F1
#
_entry.id   AF-A0A944IKL8-F1
#
_cell.length_a   1.000
_cell.length_b   1.000
_cell.length_c   1.000
_cell.angle_alpha   90.00
_cell.angle_beta   90.00
_cell.angle_gamma   90.00
#
_symmetry.space_group_name_H-M   'P 1'
#
loop_
_entity.id
_entity.type
_entity.pdbx_description
1 polymer ?
#
loop_
_entity_poly.entity_id
_entity_poly.type
_entity_poly.pdbx_seq_one_letter_code
_entity_poly.pdbx_strand_id
1 'polypeptide(L)'
;MFTVKARDLAAILDQAAPHRFQAGEDACDLDALILDCTPGHLHVVACSDRTLAVARTPVAGDVWTAPVGYDDATALRGWLESSDTVTVEHVTSGGHQLLRFTEGVAQLTVPAAPHVGRLPWRSLLRLVLDAREHPLAQGRPVQLSADDLSRWLNAGGNGEAIEFRSLGPVGTLVTAGPDFLGLQTPHGWDGPEPGRGWSSSLRTRLFLFAGQLLEVGARYADWTGTAWVVPARPRSGEEPWLISADYAAVALPISHVLAVGKFLVRLPD
;
A
#
# COMPACT_ATOMS: atom_id res chain seq x y z
N MET A 1 -9.13 20.74 -6.30
CA MET A 1 -10.03 21.01 -5.15
C MET A 1 -11.30 20.18 -5.31
N PHE A 2 -11.87 19.65 -4.23
CA PHE A 2 -13.16 18.95 -4.26
C PHE A 2 -13.89 19.05 -2.92
N THR A 3 -15.15 18.62 -2.87
CA THR A 3 -15.95 18.54 -1.66
C THR A 3 -16.35 17.10 -1.38
N VAL A 4 -16.35 16.69 -0.10
CA VAL A 4 -16.69 15.34 0.35
C VAL A 4 -17.45 15.41 1.67
N LYS A 5 -18.35 14.46 1.93
CA LYS A 5 -19.00 14.36 3.25
C LYS A 5 -17.95 14.00 4.29
N ALA A 6 -17.94 14.73 5.41
CA ALA A 6 -16.96 14.52 6.48
C ALA A 6 -17.02 13.09 7.01
N ARG A 7 -18.23 12.55 7.17
CA ARG A 7 -18.46 11.15 7.59
C ARG A 7 -17.86 10.10 6.64
N ASP A 8 -17.88 10.36 5.32
CA ASP A 8 -17.41 9.40 4.32
C ASP A 8 -15.87 9.41 4.29
N LEU A 9 -15.25 10.59 4.44
CA LEU A 9 -13.80 10.72 4.63
C LEU A 9 -13.34 10.09 5.95
N ALA A 10 -14.08 10.33 7.03
CA ALA A 10 -13.83 9.73 8.33
C ALA A 10 -13.87 8.20 8.27
N ALA A 11 -14.88 7.63 7.59
CA ALA A 11 -15.02 6.19 7.43
C ALA A 11 -13.83 5.54 6.73
N ILE A 12 -13.34 6.12 5.63
CA ILE A 12 -12.19 5.56 4.90
C ILE A 12 -10.87 5.72 5.66
N LEU A 13 -10.74 6.74 6.52
CA LEU A 13 -9.63 6.86 7.47
C LEU A 13 -9.68 5.75 8.51
N ASP A 14 -10.85 5.49 9.12
CA ASP A 14 -11.05 4.46 10.14
C ASP A 14 -10.85 3.04 9.60
N GLN A 15 -11.18 2.81 8.33
CA GLN A 15 -10.95 1.55 7.62
C GLN A 15 -9.47 1.28 7.39
N ALA A 16 -8.68 2.28 7.01
CA ALA A 16 -7.27 2.09 6.67
C ALA A 16 -6.34 2.16 7.89
N ALA A 17 -6.63 3.04 8.87
CA ALA A 17 -5.75 3.32 10.03
C ALA A 17 -5.22 2.09 10.80
N PRO A 18 -5.97 0.98 10.97
CA PRO A 18 -5.46 -0.22 11.65
C PRO A 18 -4.29 -0.91 10.93
N HIS A 19 -4.08 -0.62 9.65
CA HIS A 19 -3.11 -1.29 8.79
C HIS A 19 -1.80 -0.53 8.62
N ARG A 20 -1.56 0.54 9.39
CA ARG A 20 -0.31 1.30 9.35
C ARG A 20 0.84 0.57 10.06
N PHE A 21 2.07 1.02 9.83
CA PHE A 21 3.20 0.64 10.67
C PHE A 21 3.02 1.23 12.08
N GLN A 22 3.01 0.38 13.10
CA GLN A 22 3.01 0.85 14.49
C GLN A 22 4.41 1.38 14.83
N ALA A 23 4.46 2.51 15.54
CA ALA A 23 5.72 3.11 15.98
C ALA A 23 6.50 2.16 16.92
N GLY A 24 7.59 1.58 16.40
CA GLY A 24 8.77 1.20 17.18
C GLY A 24 9.90 2.18 16.87
N GLU A 25 10.99 2.17 17.65
CA GLU A 25 12.09 3.16 17.56
C GLU A 25 12.68 3.31 16.13
N ASP A 26 12.60 2.28 15.28
CA ASP A 26 13.09 2.29 13.89
C ASP A 26 12.02 2.59 12.81
N ALA A 27 10.73 2.68 13.17
CA ALA A 27 9.60 2.75 12.24
C ALA A 27 8.81 4.08 12.27
N CYS A 28 9.20 5.05 13.13
CA CYS A 28 8.52 6.35 13.24
C CYS A 28 8.41 7.10 11.91
N ASP A 29 9.38 6.93 11.00
CA ASP A 29 9.37 7.52 9.65
C ASP A 29 8.27 6.93 8.72
N LEU A 30 7.48 5.96 9.18
CA LEU A 30 6.52 5.18 8.38
C LEU A 30 5.10 5.18 8.94
N ASP A 31 4.90 5.78 10.12
CA ASP A 31 3.59 5.86 10.77
C ASP A 31 2.75 6.93 10.07
N ALA A 32 2.21 6.57 8.91
CA ALA A 32 1.52 7.46 8.02
C ALA A 32 0.42 6.75 7.21
N LEU A 33 -0.58 7.53 6.80
CA LEU A 33 -1.59 7.15 5.83
C LEU A 33 -1.32 7.88 4.52
N ILE A 34 -1.55 7.23 3.39
CA ILE A 34 -1.41 7.86 2.08
C ILE A 34 -2.80 8.26 1.61
N LEU A 35 -3.00 9.57 1.47
CA LEU A 35 -4.18 10.12 0.82
C LEU A 35 -3.86 10.29 -0.67
N ASP A 36 -4.64 9.65 -1.51
CA ASP A 36 -4.37 9.57 -2.95
C ASP A 36 -5.63 9.84 -3.77
N CYS A 37 -5.69 11.04 -4.34
CA CYS A 37 -6.80 11.50 -5.14
C CYS A 37 -6.56 11.16 -6.62
N THR A 38 -7.55 10.53 -7.21
CA THR A 38 -7.59 10.12 -8.63
C THR A 38 -8.88 10.56 -9.27
N PRO A 39 -9.01 10.45 -10.61
CA PRO A 39 -10.28 10.73 -11.26
C PRO A 39 -11.42 9.91 -10.62
N GLY A 40 -12.36 10.60 -9.99
CA GLY A 40 -13.57 10.04 -9.42
C GLY A 40 -13.47 9.55 -7.96
N HIS A 41 -12.27 9.41 -7.38
CA HIS A 41 -12.13 8.83 -6.03
C HIS A 41 -10.95 9.40 -5.24
N LEU A 42 -11.19 9.60 -3.94
CA LEU A 42 -10.15 9.76 -2.93
C LEU A 42 -9.92 8.41 -2.27
N HIS A 43 -8.66 7.97 -2.24
CA HIS A 43 -8.24 6.76 -1.57
C HIS A 43 -7.49 7.12 -0.28
N VAL A 44 -7.73 6.35 0.77
CA VAL A 44 -6.84 6.27 1.92
C VAL A 44 -6.18 4.90 1.89
N VAL A 45 -4.85 4.90 1.95
CA VAL A 45 -4.04 3.70 1.90
C VAL A 45 -3.16 3.61 3.13
N ALA A 46 -3.15 2.44 3.75
CA ALA A 46 -2.27 2.12 4.87
C ALA A 46 -1.61 0.76 4.62
N CYS A 47 -0.35 0.65 5.04
CA CYS A 47 0.43 -0.57 4.87
C CYS A 47 1.26 -0.82 6.12
N SER A 48 1.40 -2.10 6.46
CA SER A 48 2.27 -2.62 7.51
C SER A 48 3.20 -3.69 6.92
N ASP A 49 3.98 -4.32 7.78
CA ASP A 49 4.74 -5.54 7.52
C ASP A 49 3.95 -6.69 6.88
N ARG A 50 2.64 -6.79 7.16
CA ARG A 50 1.81 -7.92 6.78
C ARG A 50 0.52 -7.56 6.06
N THR A 51 0.17 -6.27 6.04
CA THR A 51 -1.12 -5.82 5.52
C THR A 51 -0.99 -4.63 4.59
N LEU A 52 -1.90 -4.55 3.63
CA LEU A 52 -2.18 -3.35 2.84
C LEU A 52 -3.70 -3.16 2.84
N ALA A 53 -4.19 -1.98 3.17
CA ALA A 53 -5.60 -1.65 3.09
C ALA A 53 -5.80 -0.39 2.26
N VAL A 54 -6.81 -0.43 1.40
CA VAL A 54 -7.24 0.67 0.56
C VAL A 54 -8.74 0.84 0.73
N ALA A 55 -9.12 1.99 1.25
CA ALA A 55 -10.49 2.44 1.36
C ALA A 55 -10.69 3.63 0.43
N ARG A 56 -11.85 3.77 -0.21
CA ARG A 56 -12.12 4.89 -1.12
C ARG A 56 -13.49 5.50 -0.93
N THR A 57 -13.61 6.76 -1.31
CA THR A 57 -14.87 7.49 -1.38
C THR A 57 -14.94 8.27 -2.70
N PRO A 58 -16.11 8.36 -3.35
CA PRO A 58 -16.24 9.09 -4.59
C PRO A 58 -16.03 10.60 -4.40
N VAL A 59 -15.19 11.21 -5.23
CA VAL A 59 -14.95 12.67 -5.26
C VAL A 59 -14.70 13.14 -6.68
N ALA A 60 -14.94 14.42 -6.95
CA ALA A 60 -14.61 15.05 -8.23
C ALA A 60 -13.51 16.09 -8.03
N GLY A 61 -12.24 15.69 -8.22
CA GLY A 61 -11.09 16.56 -7.99
C GLY A 61 -9.84 16.18 -8.79
N ASP A 62 -8.81 17.00 -8.64
CA ASP A 62 -7.52 16.84 -9.30
C ASP A 62 -6.73 15.63 -8.79
N VAL A 63 -5.74 15.18 -9.56
CA VAL A 63 -4.91 14.02 -9.23
C VAL A 63 -3.72 14.45 -8.38
N TRP A 64 -3.57 13.85 -7.21
CA TRP A 64 -2.45 14.10 -6.30
C TRP A 64 -2.28 12.96 -5.30
N THR A 65 -1.09 12.84 -4.72
CA THR A 65 -0.79 11.88 -3.65
C THR A 65 -0.05 12.59 -2.54
N ALA A 66 -0.57 12.50 -1.32
CA ALA A 66 -0.01 13.12 -0.13
C ALA A 66 0.03 12.10 1.03
N PRO A 67 1.22 11.64 1.45
CA PRO A 67 1.40 10.94 2.71
C PRO A 67 1.11 11.88 3.87
N VAL A 68 0.41 11.43 4.89
CA VAL A 68 0.02 12.19 6.09
C VAL A 68 0.44 11.39 7.31
N GLY A 69 1.18 12.03 8.23
CA GLY A 69 1.58 11.38 9.48
C GLY A 69 0.37 10.92 10.29
N TYR A 70 0.48 9.83 11.02
CA TYR A 70 -0.67 9.24 11.70
C TYR A 70 -1.30 10.15 12.76
N ASP A 71 -0.48 10.91 13.49
CA ASP A 71 -0.97 11.91 14.45
C ASP A 71 -1.79 13.01 13.74
N ASP A 72 -1.31 13.48 12.59
CA ASP A 72 -2.04 14.47 11.78
C ASP A 72 -3.32 13.88 11.18
N ALA A 73 -3.29 12.63 10.74
CA ALA A 73 -4.47 11.91 10.26
C ALA A 73 -5.50 11.68 11.38
N THR A 74 -5.04 11.45 12.61
CA THR A 74 -5.88 11.31 13.80
C THR A 74 -6.50 12.65 14.18
N ALA A 75 -5.73 13.74 14.13
CA ALA A 75 -6.24 15.10 14.35
C ALA A 75 -7.28 15.47 13.28
N LEU A 76 -7.02 15.16 12.01
CA LEU A 76 -8.00 15.30 10.92
C LEU A 76 -9.26 14.49 11.22
N ARG A 77 -9.11 13.21 11.58
CA ARG A 77 -10.25 12.34 11.88
C ARG A 77 -11.12 12.87 13.01
N GLY A 78 -10.53 13.41 14.08
CA GLY A 78 -11.27 14.03 15.17
C GLY A 78 -11.97 15.33 14.75
N TRP A 79 -11.33 16.16 13.92
CA TRP A 79 -11.94 17.38 13.39
C TRP A 79 -13.18 17.07 12.53
N LEU A 80 -13.12 16.02 11.70
CA LEU A 80 -14.23 15.60 10.84
C LEU A 80 -15.51 15.21 11.61
N GLU A 81 -15.42 14.90 12.91
CA GLU A 81 -16.60 14.60 13.75
C GLU A 81 -17.49 15.81 13.97
N SER A 82 -16.91 17.01 13.87
CA SER A 82 -17.63 18.27 14.03
C SER A 82 -18.14 18.86 12.71
N SER A 83 -17.89 18.16 11.60
CA SER A 83 -18.18 18.62 10.25
C SER A 83 -19.26 17.79 9.58
N ASP A 84 -20.03 18.41 8.69
CA ASP A 84 -20.96 17.71 7.80
C ASP A 84 -20.30 17.47 6.44
N THR A 85 -19.72 18.53 5.87
CA THR A 85 -19.14 18.52 4.53
C THR A 85 -17.86 19.34 4.50
N VAL A 86 -16.79 18.75 3.97
CA VAL A 86 -15.46 19.39 3.94
C VAL A 86 -15.00 19.59 2.51
N THR A 87 -14.42 20.76 2.27
CA THR A 87 -13.72 21.06 1.03
C THR A 87 -12.25 20.76 1.21
N VAL A 88 -11.68 19.99 0.28
CA VAL A 88 -10.30 19.54 0.29
C VAL A 88 -9.53 20.21 -0.84
N GLU A 89 -8.44 20.87 -0.48
CA GLU A 89 -7.51 21.51 -1.39
C GLU A 89 -6.10 20.96 -1.18
N HIS A 90 -5.49 20.46 -2.24
CA HIS A 90 -4.06 20.15 -2.26
C HIS A 90 -3.30 21.41 -2.66
N VAL A 91 -2.44 21.89 -1.77
CA VAL A 91 -1.69 23.13 -1.93
C VAL A 91 -0.20 22.81 -1.89
N THR A 92 0.55 23.39 -2.81
CA THR A 92 2.02 23.39 -2.73
C THR A 92 2.48 24.78 -2.29
N SER A 93 3.13 24.87 -1.12
CA SER A 93 3.62 26.14 -0.56
C SER A 93 5.03 25.96 -0.03
N GLY A 94 5.96 26.83 -0.43
CA GLY A 94 7.35 26.79 0.03
C GLY A 94 8.08 25.48 -0.29
N GLY A 95 7.68 24.76 -1.35
CA GLY A 95 8.23 23.44 -1.69
C GLY A 95 7.63 22.27 -0.91
N HIS A 96 6.69 22.53 0.00
CA HIS A 96 5.98 21.51 0.77
C HIS A 96 4.57 21.30 0.23
N GLN A 97 4.11 20.05 0.25
CA GLN A 97 2.73 19.71 -0.05
C GLN A 97 1.90 19.78 1.24
N LEU A 98 0.72 20.38 1.15
CA LEU A 98 -0.21 20.57 2.24
C LEU A 98 -1.61 20.13 1.77
N LEU A 99 -2.36 19.52 2.66
CA LEU A 99 -3.79 19.30 2.48
C LEU A 99 -4.55 20.28 3.37
N ARG A 100 -5.35 21.13 2.74
CA ARG A 100 -6.21 22.09 3.43
C ARG A 100 -7.64 21.58 3.39
N PHE A 101 -8.24 21.48 4.57
CA PHE A 101 -9.63 21.09 4.78
C PHE A 101 -10.39 22.30 5.30
N THR A 102 -11.49 22.67 4.65
CA THR A 102 -12.31 23.83 5.01
C THR A 102 -13.79 23.48 5.12
N GLU A 103 -14.44 24.05 6.14
CA GLU A 103 -15.89 24.05 6.30
C GLU A 103 -16.31 25.40 6.89
N GLY A 104 -17.03 26.20 6.08
CA GLY A 104 -17.38 27.57 6.46
C GLY A 104 -16.13 28.40 6.77
N VAL A 105 -16.00 28.87 8.02
CA VAL A 105 -14.85 29.64 8.51
C VAL A 105 -13.77 28.77 9.16
N ALA A 106 -14.06 27.49 9.42
CA ALA A 106 -13.12 26.57 10.02
C ALA A 106 -12.15 26.02 8.97
N GLN A 107 -10.88 25.94 9.33
CA GLN A 107 -9.83 25.40 8.48
C GLN A 107 -8.88 24.54 9.30
N LEU A 108 -8.62 23.33 8.80
CA LEU A 108 -7.51 22.48 9.24
C LEU A 108 -6.52 22.36 8.10
N THR A 109 -5.22 22.49 8.39
CA THR A 109 -4.17 22.26 7.39
C THR A 109 -3.24 21.18 7.90
N VAL A 110 -3.09 20.15 7.10
CA VAL A 110 -2.29 18.97 7.39
C VAL A 110 -1.09 18.95 6.45
N PRO A 111 0.16 18.92 6.98
CA PRO A 111 1.33 18.80 6.13
C PRO A 111 1.43 17.40 5.53
N ALA A 112 1.84 17.30 4.27
CA ALA A 112 2.25 16.02 3.74
C ALA A 112 3.59 15.63 4.39
N ALA A 113 3.72 14.39 4.86
CA ALA A 113 4.95 13.83 5.44
C ALA A 113 5.97 13.53 4.31
N PRO A 114 6.96 14.41 4.04
CA PRO A 114 7.80 14.27 2.85
C PRO A 114 8.82 13.13 2.97
N HIS A 115 9.05 12.65 4.19
CA HIS A 115 9.94 11.53 4.49
C HIS A 115 9.32 10.17 4.14
N VAL A 116 7.99 10.10 3.99
CA VAL A 116 7.27 8.91 3.55
C VAL A 116 7.27 8.89 2.02
N GLY A 117 8.09 8.02 1.42
CA GLY A 117 8.12 7.91 -0.05
C GLY A 117 6.83 7.32 -0.63
N ARG A 118 6.59 7.57 -1.92
CA ARG A 118 5.37 7.12 -2.63
C ARG A 118 5.24 5.60 -2.65
N LEU A 119 4.14 5.05 -2.12
CA LEU A 119 3.73 3.64 -2.20
C LEU A 119 3.12 3.33 -3.56
N PRO A 120 3.71 2.41 -4.36
CA PRO A 120 3.12 1.95 -5.61
C PRO A 120 1.98 0.95 -5.34
N TRP A 121 1.06 1.29 -4.43
CA TRP A 121 0.01 0.41 -3.93
C TRP A 121 -0.88 -0.14 -5.05
N ARG A 122 -1.12 0.65 -6.12
CA ARG A 122 -1.89 0.20 -7.29
C ARG A 122 -1.22 -0.95 -8.03
N SER A 123 0.10 -0.89 -8.20
CA SER A 123 0.86 -1.95 -8.85
C SER A 123 0.83 -3.23 -8.01
N LEU A 124 0.97 -3.09 -6.68
CA LEU A 124 0.86 -4.21 -5.75
C LEU A 124 -0.52 -4.87 -5.79
N LEU A 125 -1.59 -4.09 -5.75
CA LEU A 125 -2.96 -4.62 -5.86
C LEU A 125 -3.21 -5.30 -7.20
N ARG A 126 -2.73 -4.74 -8.31
CA ARG A 126 -2.93 -5.32 -9.65
C ARG A 126 -2.35 -6.73 -9.72
N LEU A 127 -1.11 -6.91 -9.26
CA LEU A 127 -0.45 -8.22 -9.20
C LEU A 127 -1.30 -9.24 -8.42
N VAL A 128 -1.94 -8.81 -7.34
CA VAL A 128 -2.80 -9.67 -6.55
C VAL A 128 -4.13 -9.98 -7.25
N LEU A 129 -4.78 -8.97 -7.82
CA LEU A 129 -6.03 -9.15 -8.54
C LEU A 129 -5.85 -10.07 -9.75
N ASP A 130 -4.69 -10.03 -10.41
CA ASP A 130 -4.34 -10.95 -11.50
C ASP A 130 -4.15 -12.40 -10.98
N ALA A 131 -3.73 -12.58 -9.72
CA ALA A 131 -3.58 -13.89 -9.08
C ALA A 131 -4.88 -14.46 -8.47
N ARG A 132 -6.01 -13.74 -8.53
CA ARG A 132 -7.25 -14.10 -7.79
C ARG A 132 -7.90 -15.42 -8.21
N GLU A 133 -7.73 -15.82 -9.47
CA GLU A 133 -8.28 -17.07 -10.03
C GLU A 133 -7.23 -18.18 -10.13
N HIS A 134 -6.08 -18.02 -9.47
CA HIS A 134 -4.95 -18.92 -9.66
C HIS A 134 -5.24 -20.31 -9.07
N PRO A 135 -4.92 -21.42 -9.77
CA PRO A 135 -5.19 -22.79 -9.29
C PRO A 135 -4.61 -23.11 -7.91
N LEU A 136 -3.46 -22.52 -7.56
CA LEU A 136 -2.82 -22.69 -6.25
C LEU A 136 -3.59 -22.06 -5.07
N ALA A 137 -4.57 -21.21 -5.35
CA ALA A 137 -5.46 -20.62 -4.35
C ALA A 137 -6.66 -21.51 -4.01
N GLN A 138 -7.01 -22.46 -4.88
CA GLN A 138 -8.20 -23.30 -4.72
C GLN A 138 -8.06 -24.28 -3.55
N GLY A 139 -9.07 -24.32 -2.68
CA GLY A 139 -9.16 -25.26 -1.56
C GLY A 139 -8.20 -25.00 -0.40
N ARG A 140 -7.37 -23.95 -0.44
CA ARG A 140 -6.51 -23.58 0.69
C ARG A 140 -7.29 -22.77 1.73
N PRO A 141 -7.21 -23.16 3.03
CA PRO A 141 -7.84 -22.38 4.09
C PRO A 141 -7.14 -21.02 4.25
N VAL A 142 -7.93 -20.00 4.56
CA VAL A 142 -7.42 -18.72 5.05
C VAL A 142 -7.00 -18.90 6.50
N GLN A 143 -5.78 -18.46 6.84
CA GLN A 143 -5.26 -18.49 8.20
C GLN A 143 -4.92 -17.08 8.64
N LEU A 144 -5.56 -16.62 9.71
CA LEU A 144 -5.39 -15.30 10.32
C LEU A 144 -5.27 -15.47 11.83
N SER A 145 -4.37 -14.72 12.47
CA SER A 145 -4.39 -14.64 13.94
C SER A 145 -5.59 -13.80 14.41
N ALA A 146 -5.89 -13.85 15.72
CA ALA A 146 -6.86 -12.95 16.31
C ALA A 146 -6.48 -11.47 16.11
N ASP A 147 -5.18 -11.16 16.17
CA ASP A 147 -4.66 -9.81 15.93
C ASP A 147 -4.80 -9.38 14.46
N ASP A 148 -4.69 -10.30 13.52
CA ASP A 148 -4.98 -10.01 12.11
C ASP A 148 -6.47 -9.73 11.91
N LEU A 149 -7.33 -10.61 12.45
CA LEU A 149 -8.78 -10.47 12.35
C LEU A 149 -9.28 -9.15 12.96
N SER A 150 -8.69 -8.71 14.08
CA SER A 150 -9.08 -7.47 14.74
C SER A 150 -8.81 -6.23 13.88
N ARG A 151 -7.78 -6.25 13.01
CA ARG A 151 -7.49 -5.14 12.08
C ARG A 151 -8.56 -4.97 11.03
N TRP A 152 -9.15 -6.08 10.57
CA TRP A 152 -10.18 -6.08 9.52
C TRP A 152 -11.58 -5.75 10.05
N LEU A 153 -11.79 -5.59 11.36
CA LEU A 153 -13.10 -5.29 11.95
C LEU A 153 -13.78 -4.06 11.34
N ASN A 154 -12.99 -3.04 10.98
CA ASN A 154 -13.51 -1.81 10.41
C ASN A 154 -13.72 -1.87 8.90
N ALA A 155 -13.28 -2.93 8.20
CA ALA A 155 -13.36 -3.03 6.74
C ALA A 155 -14.80 -2.91 6.23
N GLY A 156 -15.75 -3.60 6.88
CA GLY A 156 -17.18 -3.60 6.54
C GLY A 156 -17.93 -2.38 7.06
N GLY A 157 -17.67 -1.21 6.48
CA GLY A 157 -18.40 0.02 6.80
C GLY A 157 -19.92 -0.20 6.70
N ASN A 158 -20.68 0.31 7.67
CA ASN A 158 -22.15 0.20 7.70
C ASN A 158 -22.71 -1.25 7.69
N GLY A 159 -21.95 -2.22 8.18
CA GLY A 159 -22.42 -3.62 8.31
C GLY A 159 -22.26 -4.45 7.04
N GLU A 160 -21.45 -4.01 6.10
CA GLU A 160 -21.08 -4.79 4.92
C GLU A 160 -20.37 -6.09 5.31
N ALA A 161 -20.66 -7.17 4.58
CA ALA A 161 -20.00 -8.44 4.77
C ALA A 161 -18.52 -8.34 4.38
N ILE A 162 -17.64 -8.82 5.25
CA ILE A 162 -16.21 -8.93 4.97
C ILE A 162 -15.95 -10.31 4.37
N GLU A 163 -15.43 -10.33 3.15
CA GLU A 163 -15.04 -11.55 2.46
C GLU A 163 -13.53 -11.75 2.54
N PHE A 164 -13.11 -12.97 2.86
CA PHE A 164 -11.72 -13.40 2.86
C PHE A 164 -11.52 -14.45 1.77
N ARG A 165 -10.67 -14.14 0.80
CA ARG A 165 -10.34 -15.05 -0.30
C ARG A 165 -8.87 -15.40 -0.26
N SER A 166 -8.58 -16.70 -0.19
CA SER A 166 -7.20 -17.19 -0.32
C SER A 166 -6.65 -16.85 -1.71
N LEU A 167 -5.40 -16.42 -1.76
CA LEU A 167 -4.58 -16.25 -2.97
C LEU A 167 -3.46 -17.29 -3.01
N GLY A 168 -3.63 -18.39 -2.26
CA GLY A 168 -2.62 -19.43 -2.09
C GLY A 168 -1.38 -18.89 -1.39
N PRO A 169 -0.17 -19.03 -1.97
CA PRO A 169 1.07 -18.59 -1.33
C PRO A 169 1.17 -17.06 -1.23
N VAL A 170 0.42 -16.30 -2.04
CA VAL A 170 0.53 -14.82 -2.08
C VAL A 170 -0.09 -14.17 -0.84
N GLY A 171 -1.08 -14.81 -0.21
CA GLY A 171 -1.77 -14.29 0.96
C GLY A 171 -3.27 -14.42 0.89
N THR A 172 -3.96 -13.49 1.53
CA THR A 172 -5.42 -13.39 1.57
C THR A 172 -5.84 -12.03 1.03
N LEU A 173 -6.74 -12.05 0.05
CA LEU A 173 -7.50 -10.88 -0.38
C LEU A 173 -8.66 -10.68 0.59
N VAL A 174 -8.81 -9.46 1.10
CA VAL A 174 -9.91 -9.04 1.95
C VAL A 174 -10.73 -8.01 1.18
N THR A 175 -12.04 -8.19 1.10
CA THR A 175 -12.94 -7.22 0.46
C THR A 175 -14.13 -6.94 1.35
N ALA A 176 -14.62 -5.71 1.31
CA ALA A 176 -15.86 -5.32 1.94
C ALA A 176 -16.56 -4.29 1.05
N GLY A 177 -17.76 -4.64 0.58
CA GLY A 177 -18.47 -3.82 -0.40
C GLY A 177 -17.64 -3.51 -1.66
N PRO A 178 -18.00 -2.46 -2.41
CA PRO A 178 -17.28 -2.04 -3.61
C PRO A 178 -16.09 -1.10 -3.32
N ASP A 179 -15.94 -0.61 -2.09
CA ASP A 179 -15.07 0.53 -1.77
C ASP A 179 -13.93 0.22 -0.80
N PHE A 180 -13.78 -1.04 -0.40
CA PHE A 180 -12.66 -1.50 0.40
C PHE A 180 -11.95 -2.70 -0.23
N LEU A 181 -10.61 -2.63 -0.25
CA LEU A 181 -9.74 -3.71 -0.67
C LEU A 181 -8.55 -3.84 0.28
N GLY A 182 -8.32 -5.05 0.77
CA GLY A 182 -7.26 -5.40 1.69
C GLY A 182 -6.42 -6.56 1.19
N LEU A 183 -5.15 -6.57 1.56
CA LEU A 183 -4.23 -7.68 1.38
C LEU A 183 -3.61 -8.04 2.72
N GLN A 184 -3.45 -9.34 2.95
CA GLN A 184 -2.83 -9.90 4.13
C GLN A 184 -1.83 -10.99 3.73
N THR A 185 -0.65 -11.01 4.32
CA THR A 185 0.30 -12.13 4.19
C THR A 185 -0.21 -13.43 4.78
N PRO A 186 0.20 -14.58 4.24
CA PRO A 186 -0.01 -15.85 4.92
C PRO A 186 0.66 -15.85 6.30
N HIS A 187 0.00 -16.52 7.27
CA HIS A 187 0.58 -16.81 8.56
C HIS A 187 1.70 -17.87 8.41
N GLY A 188 2.91 -17.61 8.94
CA GLY A 188 4.05 -18.53 8.79
C GLY A 188 4.69 -18.56 7.40
N TRP A 189 4.55 -17.48 6.62
CA TRP A 189 5.18 -17.31 5.31
C TRP A 189 6.71 -17.12 5.42
N ASP A 190 7.48 -18.00 4.77
CA ASP A 190 8.95 -17.88 4.63
C ASP A 190 9.39 -17.09 3.37
N GLY A 191 8.43 -16.58 2.59
CA GLY A 191 8.71 -15.74 1.41
C GLY A 191 8.73 -14.23 1.72
N PRO A 192 8.83 -13.35 0.71
CA PRO A 192 8.84 -11.91 0.93
C PRO A 192 7.46 -11.41 1.43
N GLU A 193 7.43 -10.71 2.57
CA GLU A 193 6.22 -10.08 3.10
C GLU A 193 5.89 -8.81 2.27
N PRO A 194 4.64 -8.54 1.85
CA PRO A 194 4.15 -7.27 1.34
C PRO A 194 4.54 -6.14 2.29
N GLY A 195 5.35 -5.21 1.82
CA GLY A 195 5.88 -4.13 2.64
C GLY A 195 7.18 -4.46 3.39
N ARG A 196 7.68 -5.71 3.38
CA ARG A 196 9.03 -6.03 3.90
C ARG A 196 10.06 -5.24 3.09
N GLY A 197 10.95 -4.52 3.77
CA GLY A 197 11.93 -3.67 3.09
C GLY A 197 11.36 -2.37 2.49
N TRP A 198 10.07 -2.06 2.71
CA TRP A 198 9.47 -0.75 2.45
C TRP A 198 10.22 0.36 3.19
N SER A 199 10.41 0.18 4.50
CA SER A 199 11.21 1.05 5.37
C SER A 199 12.61 1.36 4.83
N SER A 200 13.27 0.32 4.31
CA SER A 200 14.65 0.37 3.78
C SER A 200 14.72 0.81 2.32
N SER A 201 13.60 0.73 1.58
CA SER A 201 13.46 1.21 0.20
C SER A 201 13.12 2.69 0.15
N LEU A 202 12.55 3.29 1.21
CA LEU A 202 12.24 4.72 1.24
C LEU A 202 13.47 5.65 1.20
N ARG A 203 14.64 5.25 1.75
CA ARG A 203 15.81 6.15 1.82
C ARG A 203 16.66 6.23 0.54
N THR A 204 16.65 5.20 -0.31
CA THR A 204 17.49 5.18 -1.53
C THR A 204 16.84 4.46 -2.71
N ARG A 205 15.77 3.68 -2.48
CA ARG A 205 15.14 2.75 -3.42
C ARG A 205 16.07 1.76 -4.11
N LEU A 206 17.37 1.87 -3.93
CA LEU A 206 18.40 1.20 -4.71
C LEU A 206 19.27 0.32 -3.81
N PHE A 207 19.64 -0.85 -4.30
CA PHE A 207 20.67 -1.68 -3.69
C PHE A 207 21.55 -2.30 -4.78
N LEU A 208 22.80 -2.56 -4.43
CA LEU A 208 23.74 -3.23 -5.31
C LEU A 208 23.69 -4.74 -5.03
N PHE A 209 23.48 -5.54 -6.07
CA PHE A 209 23.61 -6.99 -5.99
C PHE A 209 24.43 -7.49 -7.18
N ALA A 210 25.47 -8.28 -6.92
CA ALA A 210 26.36 -8.83 -7.95
C ALA A 210 26.88 -7.79 -8.97
N GLY A 211 27.15 -6.55 -8.52
CA GLY A 211 27.62 -5.46 -9.38
C GLY A 211 26.53 -4.73 -10.16
N GLN A 212 25.26 -5.10 -10.00
CA GLN A 212 24.11 -4.45 -10.63
C GLN A 212 23.31 -3.64 -9.61
N LEU A 213 22.94 -2.41 -9.98
CA LEU A 213 22.09 -1.54 -9.17
C LEU A 213 20.61 -1.85 -9.47
N LEU A 214 19.85 -2.19 -8.44
CA LEU A 214 18.45 -2.62 -8.53
C LEU A 214 17.56 -1.75 -7.68
N GLU A 215 16.37 -1.42 -8.19
CA GLU A 215 15.39 -0.56 -7.56
C GLU A 215 14.19 -1.36 -7.07
N VAL A 216 13.82 -1.18 -5.79
CA VAL A 216 12.64 -1.78 -5.20
C VAL A 216 11.38 -1.21 -5.87
N GLY A 217 10.50 -2.09 -6.32
CA GLY A 217 9.27 -1.77 -7.06
C GLY A 217 9.48 -1.58 -8.57
N ALA A 218 10.71 -1.53 -9.06
CA ALA A 218 10.97 -1.42 -10.49
C ALA A 218 10.80 -2.76 -11.21
N ARG A 219 10.45 -2.66 -12.49
CA ARG A 219 10.32 -3.80 -13.41
C ARG A 219 11.63 -4.02 -14.16
N TYR A 220 11.99 -5.28 -14.32
CA TYR A 220 13.17 -5.72 -15.07
C TYR A 220 12.77 -6.81 -16.03
N ALA A 221 13.32 -6.84 -17.23
CA ALA A 221 13.24 -7.98 -18.12
C ALA A 221 14.54 -8.77 -18.06
N ASP A 222 14.46 -10.09 -18.04
CA ASP A 222 15.61 -10.93 -18.35
C ASP A 222 15.77 -11.11 -19.89
N TRP A 223 16.84 -11.77 -20.34
CA TRP A 223 17.04 -12.03 -21.78
C TRP A 223 15.97 -12.91 -22.43
N THR A 224 15.19 -13.66 -21.65
CA THR A 224 14.07 -14.46 -22.18
C THR A 224 12.84 -13.60 -22.44
N GLY A 225 12.88 -12.33 -22.02
CA GLY A 225 11.76 -11.40 -22.08
C GLY A 225 10.84 -11.50 -20.88
N THR A 226 11.14 -12.36 -19.90
CA THR A 226 10.33 -12.49 -18.68
C THR A 226 10.53 -11.26 -17.82
N ALA A 227 9.43 -10.63 -17.44
CA ALA A 227 9.41 -9.49 -16.54
C ALA A 227 9.45 -9.93 -15.07
N TRP A 228 10.23 -9.21 -14.28
CA TRP A 228 10.53 -9.44 -12.88
C TRP A 228 10.37 -8.13 -12.11
N VAL A 229 9.85 -8.21 -10.90
CA VAL A 229 9.70 -7.09 -9.98
C VAL A 229 10.52 -7.37 -8.74
N VAL A 230 11.25 -6.36 -8.29
CA VAL A 230 11.94 -6.39 -7.00
C VAL A 230 10.94 -6.00 -5.92
N PRO A 231 10.41 -6.91 -5.09
CA PRO A 231 9.35 -6.59 -4.15
C PRO A 231 9.88 -5.83 -2.93
N ALA A 232 11.14 -6.08 -2.57
CA ALA A 232 11.74 -5.66 -1.31
C ALA A 232 13.26 -5.55 -1.45
N ARG A 233 13.89 -4.71 -0.61
CA ARG A 233 15.34 -4.71 -0.43
C ARG A 233 15.75 -5.90 0.46
N PRO A 234 16.79 -6.68 0.12
CA PRO A 234 17.29 -7.73 1.00
C PRO A 234 17.95 -7.17 2.26
N ARG A 235 18.00 -7.96 3.34
CA ARG A 235 18.86 -7.63 4.50
C ARG A 235 20.34 -7.79 4.14
N SER A 236 21.23 -7.23 4.96
CA SER A 236 22.67 -7.40 4.77
C SER A 236 23.04 -8.89 4.76
N GLY A 237 23.68 -9.35 3.69
CA GLY A 237 24.07 -10.75 3.51
C GLY A 237 22.95 -11.68 3.01
N GLU A 238 21.72 -11.19 2.86
CA GLU A 238 20.62 -11.95 2.26
C GLU A 238 20.58 -11.76 0.74
N GLU A 239 20.09 -12.79 0.05
CA GLU A 239 19.88 -12.74 -1.37
C GLU A 239 18.56 -12.04 -1.72
N PRO A 240 18.53 -11.11 -2.70
CA PRO A 240 17.30 -10.52 -3.20
C PRO A 240 16.38 -11.56 -3.85
N TRP A 241 15.09 -11.39 -3.63
CA TRP A 241 14.05 -12.16 -4.32
C TRP A 241 13.40 -11.32 -5.40
N LEU A 242 13.03 -11.96 -6.50
CA LEU A 242 12.32 -11.36 -7.62
C LEU A 242 11.00 -12.09 -7.82
N ILE A 243 9.95 -11.32 -8.07
CA ILE A 243 8.61 -11.86 -8.39
C ILE A 243 8.40 -11.69 -9.89
N SER A 244 8.09 -12.77 -10.60
CA SER A 244 7.75 -12.66 -12.03
C SER A 244 6.45 -11.88 -12.18
N ALA A 245 6.45 -10.90 -13.09
CA ALA A 245 5.27 -10.18 -13.52
C ALA A 245 4.51 -10.92 -14.63
N ASP A 246 5.15 -11.88 -15.30
CA ASP A 246 4.53 -12.65 -16.39
C ASP A 246 4.02 -14.03 -15.92
N TYR A 247 4.61 -14.57 -14.85
CA TYR A 247 4.25 -15.86 -14.26
C TYR A 247 3.83 -15.68 -12.80
N ALA A 248 2.53 -15.82 -12.53
CA ALA A 248 2.00 -15.70 -11.18
C ALA A 248 2.68 -16.68 -10.20
N ALA A 249 2.99 -16.18 -8.99
CA ALA A 249 3.60 -16.93 -7.88
C ALA A 249 5.02 -17.47 -8.10
N VAL A 250 5.71 -17.07 -9.18
CA VAL A 250 7.14 -17.35 -9.33
C VAL A 250 7.94 -16.29 -8.59
N ALA A 251 8.25 -16.58 -7.33
CA ALA A 251 9.26 -15.86 -6.57
C ALA A 251 10.56 -16.67 -6.63
N LEU A 252 11.63 -16.07 -7.15
CA LEU A 252 12.93 -16.71 -7.23
C LEU A 252 14.01 -15.83 -6.61
N PRO A 253 15.02 -16.43 -5.95
CA PRO A 253 16.26 -15.74 -5.67
C PRO A 253 16.85 -15.19 -6.96
N ILE A 254 17.40 -13.99 -6.90
CA ILE A 254 17.96 -13.32 -8.08
C ILE A 254 19.07 -14.14 -8.75
N SER A 255 19.82 -14.97 -8.03
CA SER A 255 20.81 -15.88 -8.62
C SER A 255 20.17 -16.92 -9.54
N HIS A 256 18.97 -17.43 -9.21
CA HIS A 256 18.24 -18.33 -10.08
C HIS A 256 17.72 -17.60 -11.32
N VAL A 257 17.21 -16.37 -11.13
CA VAL A 257 16.80 -15.52 -12.26
C VAL A 257 18.00 -15.20 -13.15
N LEU A 258 19.18 -14.91 -12.61
CA LEU A 258 20.39 -14.62 -13.38
C LEU A 258 21.03 -15.88 -13.97
N ALA A 259 20.89 -17.05 -13.34
CA ALA A 259 21.40 -18.31 -13.89
C ALA A 259 20.65 -18.71 -15.16
N VAL A 260 19.32 -18.55 -15.17
CA VAL A 260 18.48 -18.80 -16.34
C VAL A 260 18.48 -17.61 -17.28
N GLY A 261 18.32 -16.41 -16.72
CA GLY A 261 18.04 -15.12 -17.34
C GLY A 261 19.26 -14.26 -17.70
N LYS A 262 20.48 -14.69 -17.33
CA LYS A 262 21.79 -14.03 -17.56
C LYS A 262 21.99 -12.60 -17.04
N PHE A 263 21.09 -11.67 -17.33
CA PHE A 263 21.12 -10.27 -16.92
C PHE A 263 19.70 -9.72 -16.81
N LEU A 264 19.55 -8.63 -16.05
CA LEU A 264 18.28 -7.92 -15.89
C LEU A 264 18.39 -6.52 -16.50
N VAL A 265 17.47 -6.15 -17.37
CA VAL A 265 17.37 -4.82 -17.96
C VAL A 265 16.18 -4.10 -17.36
N ARG A 266 16.38 -2.90 -16.82
CA ARG A 266 15.29 -2.10 -16.29
C ARG A 266 14.31 -1.75 -17.43
N LEU A 267 13.03 -2.00 -17.19
CA LEU A 267 11.94 -1.59 -18.07
C LEU A 267 11.49 -0.16 -17.72
N PRO A 268 11.01 0.62 -18.71
CA PRO A 268 10.38 1.90 -18.44
C PRO A 268 9.07 1.71 -17.65
N ASP A 269 8.77 2.69 -16.79
CA ASP A 269 7.57 2.73 -15.95
C ASP A 269 6.27 2.87 -16.77
#